data_AF-A0A8J7MGP8-F1
#
_entry.id   AF-A0A8J7MGP8-F1
#
_cell.length_a   1.000
_cell.length_b   1.000
_cell.length_c   1.000
_cell.angle_alpha   90.00
_cell.angle_beta   90.00
_cell.angle_gamma   90.00
#
_symmetry.space_group_name_H-M   'P 1'
#
loop_
_entity.id
_entity.type
_entity.pdbx_description
1 polymer ?
#
loop_
_entity_poly.entity_id
_entity_poly.type
_entity_poly.pdbx_seq_one_letter_code
_entity_poly.pdbx_strand_id
1 'polypeptide(L)' 'TNQTLAQLEIWENKENGKYENKVYMLPKHLDEEVARLHLAKIDVQLETLSKEQADYIGVTVDGPYKPEHYRY' A
#
# COMPACT_ATOMS: atom_id res chain seq x y z
N THR A 1 1.48 -4.30 -11.90
CA THR A 1 2.36 -3.73 -10.86
C THR A 1 2.56 -4.67 -9.68
N ASN A 2 1.49 -5.18 -9.04
CA ASN A 2 1.58 -6.07 -7.87
C ASN A 2 2.51 -7.29 -8.02
N GLN A 3 2.45 -8.01 -9.14
CA GLN A 3 3.33 -9.18 -9.36
C GLN A 3 4.81 -8.78 -9.40
N THR A 4 5.16 -7.68 -10.07
CA THR A 4 6.54 -7.17 -10.12
C THR A 4 7.02 -6.75 -8.73
N LEU A 5 6.18 -6.05 -7.96
CA LEU A 5 6.50 -5.67 -6.57
C LEU A 5 6.72 -6.89 -5.68
N ALA A 6 5.88 -7.92 -5.81
CA ALA A 6 6.05 -9.16 -5.06
C ALA A 6 7.36 -9.88 -5.40
N GLN A 7 7.76 -9.89 -6.68
CA GLN A 7 9.04 -10.46 -7.10
C GLN A 7 10.23 -9.67 -6.53
N LEU A 8 10.18 -8.34 -6.56
CA LEU A 8 11.21 -7.47 -5.99
C LEU A 8 11.32 -7.67 -4.47
N GLU A 9 10.20 -7.68 -3.76
CA GLU A 9 10.16 -7.89 -2.30
C GLU A 9 10.75 -9.25 -1.90
N ILE A 10 10.38 -10.34 -2.59
CA ILE A 10 10.96 -11.65 -2.32
C ILE A 10 12.47 -11.66 -2.61
N TRP A 11 12.89 -11.02 -3.70
CA TRP A 11 14.29 -10.98 -4.11
C TRP A 11 15.17 -10.19 -3.13
N GLU A 12 14.71 -9.01 -2.71
CA GLU A 12 15.42 -8.14 -1.76
C GLU A 12 15.52 -8.79 -0.37
N ASN A 13 14.55 -9.61 0.01
CA ASN A 13 14.50 -10.30 1.30
C ASN A 13 14.97 -11.76 1.23
N LYS A 14 15.64 -12.18 0.15
CA LYS A 14 16.08 -13.58 -0.03
C LYS A 14 17.11 -14.05 1.01
N GLU A 15 17.92 -13.14 1.56
CA GLU A 15 19.05 -13.48 2.45
C GLU A 15 18.75 -13.23 3.94
N ASN A 16 17.71 -12.49 4.27
CA ASN A 16 17.41 -12.05 5.64
C ASN A 16 16.39 -12.96 6.37
N GLY A 17 15.87 -13.99 5.69
CA GLY A 17 14.94 -14.96 6.28
C GLY A 17 13.56 -14.39 6.62
N LYS A 18 13.15 -13.26 6.01
CA LYS A 18 11.84 -12.63 6.25
C LYS A 18 10.66 -13.53 5.90
N TYR A 19 10.82 -14.44 4.94
CA TYR A 19 9.74 -15.30 4.43
C TYR A 19 10.02 -16.78 4.64
N GLU A 20 9.02 -17.48 5.19
CA GLU A 20 8.99 -18.94 5.31
C GLU A 20 8.14 -19.55 4.17
N ASN A 21 8.00 -20.89 4.16
CA ASN A 21 7.07 -21.59 3.26
C ASN A 21 5.61 -21.41 3.71
N LYS A 22 5.11 -20.18 3.61
CA LYS A 22 3.74 -19.76 3.94
C LYS A 22 3.21 -18.81 2.87
N VAL A 23 1.90 -18.59 2.88
CA VAL A 23 1.26 -17.60 2.02
C VAL A 23 1.22 -16.26 2.75
N TYR A 24 1.71 -15.22 2.08
CA TYR A 24 1.72 -13.85 2.59
C TYR A 24 0.94 -12.93 1.65
N MET A 25 0.44 -11.81 2.19
CA MET A 25 -0.18 -10.74 1.42
C MET A 25 0.79 -9.56 1.33
N LEU A 26 0.72 -8.79 0.24
CA LEU A 26 1.46 -7.53 0.14
C LEU A 26 0.94 -6.53 1.18
N PRO A 27 1.81 -5.73 1.80
CA PRO A 27 1.39 -4.72 2.76
C PRO A 27 0.54 -3.63 2.09
N LYS A 28 -0.45 -3.10 2.80
CA LYS A 28 -1.44 -2.13 2.27
C LYS A 28 -0.84 -0.89 1.62
N HIS A 29 0.28 -0.37 2.12
CA HIS A 29 0.90 0.83 1.53
C HIS A 29 1.33 0.59 0.06
N LEU A 30 1.79 -0.63 -0.28
CA LEU A 30 2.13 -0.98 -1.66
C LEU A 30 0.88 -1.12 -2.54
N ASP A 31 -0.22 -1.59 -1.98
CA ASP A 31 -1.49 -1.68 -2.70
C ASP A 31 -2.06 -0.28 -3.01
N GLU A 32 -1.96 0.64 -2.06
CA GLU A 32 -2.32 2.05 -2.26
C GLU A 32 -1.38 2.76 -3.25
N GLU A 33 -0.07 2.46 -3.23
CA GLU A 33 0.88 2.98 -4.21
C GLU A 33 0.57 2.47 -5.62
N VAL A 34 0.23 1.19 -5.75
CA VAL A 34 -0.21 0.61 -7.02
C VAL A 34 -1.45 1.32 -7.51
N ALA A 35 -2.46 1.56 -6.67
CA ALA A 35 -3.63 2.33 -7.06
C ALA A 35 -3.24 3.75 -7.52
N ARG A 36 -2.38 4.44 -6.76
CA ARG A 36 -1.91 5.80 -7.05
C ARG A 36 -1.28 5.93 -8.44
N LEU A 37 -0.46 4.96 -8.85
CA LEU A 37 0.19 4.94 -10.15
C LEU A 37 -0.78 4.85 -11.34
N HIS A 38 -1.99 4.30 -11.15
CA HIS A 38 -2.96 4.13 -12.23
C HIS A 38 -3.91 5.33 -12.39
N LEU A 39 -4.04 6.21 -11.40
CA LEU A 39 -5.01 7.30 -11.41
C LEU A 39 -4.78 8.32 -12.53
N ALA A 40 -3.51 8.64 -12.79
CA ALA A 40 -3.13 9.58 -13.85
C ALA A 40 -3.59 9.11 -15.23
N LYS A 41 -3.75 7.78 -15.43
CA LYS A 41 -4.20 7.22 -16.71
C LYS A 41 -5.70 7.43 -16.94
N ILE A 42 -6.47 7.59 -15.87
CA ILE A 42 -7.92 7.75 -15.89
C ILE A 42 -8.36 9.17 -15.52
N ASP A 43 -7.42 10.12 -15.50
CA ASP A 43 -7.64 11.55 -15.20
C ASP A 43 -8.37 11.82 -13.88
N VAL A 44 -8.10 10.98 -12.87
CA VAL A 44 -8.64 11.15 -11.53
C VAL A 44 -7.74 12.07 -10.73
N GLN A 45 -8.34 13.09 -10.10
CA GLN A 45 -7.67 13.92 -9.09
C GLN A 45 -8.06 13.43 -7.69
N LEU A 46 -7.04 13.04 -6.91
CA LEU A 46 -7.24 12.74 -5.49
C LEU A 46 -7.11 14.00 -4.65
N GLU A 47 -7.98 14.13 -3.65
CA GLU A 47 -7.81 15.13 -2.60
C GLU A 47 -6.73 14.70 -1.61
N THR A 48 -6.02 15.67 -1.04
CA THR A 48 -5.04 15.46 0.03
C THR A 48 -5.67 15.86 1.36
N LEU A 49 -5.66 14.94 2.33
CA LEU A 49 -6.13 15.24 3.68
C LEU A 49 -5.28 16.34 4.32
N SER A 50 -5.93 17.26 5.03
CA SER A 50 -5.22 18.11 5.98
C SER A 50 -4.73 17.28 7.17
N LYS A 51 -3.71 17.78 7.87
CA LYS A 51 -3.20 17.11 9.08
C LYS A 51 -4.31 16.92 10.12
N GLU A 52 -5.17 17.91 10.31
CA GLU A 52 -6.30 17.85 11.23
C GLU A 52 -7.31 16.75 10.84
N GLN A 53 -7.63 16.62 9.55
CA GLN A 53 -8.53 15.58 9.06
C GLN A 53 -7.93 14.18 9.25
N ALA A 54 -6.64 14.01 8.95
CA ALA A 54 -5.94 12.75 9.10
C ALA A 54 -5.89 12.32 10.59
N ASP A 55 -5.52 13.25 11.47
CA ASP A 55 -5.51 13.04 12.93
C ASP A 55 -6.93 12.72 13.45
N TYR A 56 -7.97 13.38 12.93
CA TYR A 56 -9.36 13.16 13.32
C TYR A 56 -9.86 11.73 13.02
N ILE A 57 -9.47 11.15 11.89
CA ILE A 57 -9.85 9.78 11.52
C ILE A 57 -8.80 8.72 11.88
N GLY A 58 -7.70 9.13 12.52
CA GLY A 58 -6.65 8.24 13.01
C GLY A 58 -5.78 7.60 11.92
N VAL A 59 -5.53 8.31 10.81
CA VAL A 59 -4.64 7.86 9.73
C VAL A 59 -3.52 8.87 9.48
N THR A 60 -2.50 8.50 8.70
CA THR A 60 -1.52 9.49 8.23
C THR A 60 -2.02 10.16 6.95
N VAL A 61 -1.51 11.36 6.62
CA VAL A 61 -1.84 12.06 5.37
C VAL A 61 -1.52 11.21 4.13
N ASP A 62 -0.49 10.37 4.20
CA ASP A 62 -0.04 9.51 3.11
C ASP A 62 -0.56 8.06 3.18
N GLY A 63 -1.40 7.75 4.18
CA GLY A 63 -1.95 6.41 4.42
C GLY A 63 -1.07 5.53 5.32
N PRO A 64 -1.39 4.23 5.46
CA PRO A 64 -2.55 3.54 4.91
C PRO A 64 -3.86 4.16 5.40
N TYR A 65 -4.83 4.34 4.50
CA TYR A 65 -6.08 5.03 4.79
C TYR A 65 -7.16 4.13 5.39
N LYS A 66 -6.89 2.82 5.48
CA LYS A 66 -7.86 1.80 5.94
C LYS A 66 -7.18 0.72 6.78
N PRO A 67 -7.88 0.16 7.78
CA PRO A 67 -7.35 -0.91 8.63
C PRO A 67 -7.27 -2.26 7.89
N GLU A 68 -6.49 -3.20 8.42
CA GLU A 68 -6.17 -4.48 7.76
C GLU A 68 -7.39 -5.29 7.33
N HIS A 69 -8.41 -5.36 8.19
CA HIS A 69 -9.63 -6.14 7.99
C HIS A 69 -10.65 -5.48 7.05
N TYR A 70 -10.33 -4.30 6.51
CA TYR A 70 -11.21 -3.55 5.62
C TYR A 70 -11.27 -4.23 4.25
N ARG A 71 -12.49 -4.38 3.70
CA ARG A 71 -12.73 -5.22 2.52
C ARG A 71 -12.49 -4.51 1.18
N TYR A 72 -12.46 -3.17 1.14
CA TYR A 72 -12.02 -2.31 0.02
C TYR A 72 -11.85 -0.87 0.47
#